data_AF-A0A9D9QKP4-F1
#
_entry.id   AF-A0A9D9QKP4-F1
#
_cell.length_a   1.000
_cell.length_b   1.000
_cell.length_c   1.000
_cell.angle_alpha   90.00
_cell.angle_beta   90.00
_cell.angle_gamma   90.00
#
_symmetry.space_group_name_H-M   'P 1'
#
loop_
_entity.id
_entity.type
_entity.pdbx_description
1 polymer ?
#
loop_
_entity_poly.entity_id
_entity_poly.type
_entity_poly.pdbx_seq_one_letter_code
_entity_poly.pdbx_strand_id
1 'polypeptide(L)'
;MSTHFLHAAGAAALALATAAAPLNAAAAAEQVVGGIEAVLFVCASIDAKSVKPGQEILQRAVEQRKLDLAAIRKSDAYRSTYNAEVNRLLALPQRERLSACQSAW
;
A
#
# COMPACT_ATOMS: atom_id res chain seq x y z
N MET A 1 -4.99 -55.87 -20.53
CA MET A 1 -3.80 -56.17 -19.70
C MET A 1 -2.60 -55.48 -20.31
N SER A 2 -1.67 -55.07 -19.44
CA SER A 2 -0.32 -54.55 -19.72
C SER A 2 -0.18 -53.03 -19.87
N THR A 3 -0.16 -52.41 -18.70
CA THR A 3 0.53 -51.17 -18.36
C THR A 3 2.04 -51.32 -18.53
N HIS A 4 2.69 -50.39 -19.23
CA HIS A 4 4.14 -50.17 -19.08
C HIS A 4 4.37 -48.80 -18.46
N PHE A 5 4.68 -48.84 -17.17
CA PHE A 5 5.27 -47.74 -16.42
C PHE A 5 6.73 -47.59 -16.84
N LEU A 6 7.12 -46.40 -17.30
CA LEU A 6 8.51 -45.98 -17.33
C LEU A 6 8.69 -44.89 -16.27
N HIS A 7 9.17 -45.33 -15.11
CA HIS A 7 9.88 -44.51 -14.15
C HIS A 7 11.28 -44.22 -14.69
N ALA A 8 11.61 -42.95 -14.92
CA ALA A 8 12.99 -42.49 -14.84
C ALA A 8 13.08 -40.97 -14.67
N ALA A 9 13.65 -40.59 -13.52
CA ALA A 9 14.60 -39.50 -13.33
C ALA A 9 14.20 -38.07 -13.73
N GLY A 10 14.00 -37.24 -12.71
CA GLY A 10 14.00 -35.80 -12.85
C GLY A 10 13.86 -35.08 -11.52
N ALA A 11 14.69 -35.44 -10.52
CA ALA A 11 14.82 -34.66 -9.31
C ALA A 11 15.52 -33.33 -9.64
N ALA A 12 14.77 -32.36 -10.16
CA ALA A 12 15.20 -30.99 -10.27
C ALA A 12 14.90 -30.27 -8.95
N ALA A 13 15.83 -30.42 -8.01
CA ALA A 13 15.98 -29.45 -6.94
C ALA A 13 16.38 -28.11 -7.57
N LEU A 14 15.45 -27.17 -7.68
CA LEU A 14 15.78 -25.75 -7.59
C LEU A 14 15.08 -25.19 -6.37
N ALA A 15 15.86 -25.15 -5.30
CA ALA A 15 15.64 -24.25 -4.18
C ALA A 15 15.58 -22.82 -4.71
N LEU A 16 14.38 -22.22 -4.76
CA LEU A 16 14.26 -20.76 -4.68
C LEU A 16 14.36 -20.37 -3.21
N ALA A 17 15.58 -20.47 -2.67
CA ALA A 17 15.95 -19.78 -1.45
C ALA A 17 16.04 -18.28 -1.76
N THR A 18 15.03 -17.55 -1.32
CA THR A 18 15.12 -16.23 -0.68
C THR A 18 16.36 -15.38 -1.01
N ALA A 19 16.19 -14.46 -1.96
CA ALA A 19 16.98 -13.24 -2.03
C ALA A 19 16.10 -12.07 -2.53
N ALA A 20 14.96 -11.84 -1.89
CA ALA A 20 14.25 -10.57 -2.01
C ALA A 20 14.70 -9.65 -0.86
N ALA A 21 15.93 -9.14 -0.97
CA ALA A 21 16.37 -7.99 -0.18
C ALA A 21 15.55 -6.73 -0.60
N PRO A 22 15.48 -5.69 0.24
CA PRO A 22 14.25 -4.96 0.59
C PRO A 22 13.89 -3.80 -0.36
N LEU A 23 13.88 -4.02 -1.67
CA LEU A 23 13.41 -2.99 -2.62
C LEU A 23 11.89 -2.79 -2.56
N ASN A 24 11.14 -3.78 -2.07
CA ASN A 24 9.68 -3.72 -1.93
C ASN A 24 9.20 -3.16 -0.58
N ALA A 25 10.06 -3.09 0.43
CA ALA A 25 9.66 -2.59 1.76
C ALA A 25 9.57 -1.05 1.76
N ALA A 26 10.50 -0.39 1.06
CA ALA A 26 10.46 1.05 0.81
C ALA A 26 9.22 1.39 -0.02
N ALA A 27 9.07 0.85 -1.24
CA ALA A 27 7.89 1.06 -2.09
C ALA A 27 6.56 0.82 -1.33
N ALA A 28 6.50 -0.20 -0.46
CA ALA A 28 5.34 -0.43 0.40
C ALA A 28 5.13 0.66 1.47
N ALA A 29 6.17 1.19 2.10
CA ALA A 29 6.04 2.27 3.08
C ALA A 29 5.53 3.57 2.45
N GLU A 30 5.99 3.90 1.24
CA GLU A 30 5.70 5.16 0.55
C GLU A 30 4.31 5.09 -0.07
N GLN A 31 3.91 3.90 -0.52
CA GLN A 31 2.55 3.61 -0.92
C GLN A 31 1.57 3.69 0.26
N VAL A 32 1.91 3.12 1.41
CA VAL A 32 1.07 3.17 2.62
C VAL A 32 0.94 4.61 3.12
N VAL A 33 2.06 5.31 3.32
CA VAL A 33 2.06 6.70 3.81
C VAL A 33 1.39 7.62 2.80
N GLY A 34 1.79 7.58 1.52
CA GLY A 34 1.24 8.42 0.46
C GLY A 34 -0.26 8.20 0.24
N GLY A 35 -0.72 6.94 0.26
CA GLY A 35 -2.13 6.62 0.13
C GLY A 35 -2.97 7.13 1.32
N ILE A 36 -2.51 6.87 2.55
CA ILE A 36 -3.20 7.34 3.76
C ILE A 36 -3.23 8.87 3.80
N GLU A 37 -2.10 9.54 3.57
CA GLU A 37 -2.03 11.01 3.59
C GLU A 37 -2.88 11.66 2.49
N ALA A 38 -2.99 11.02 1.31
CA ALA A 38 -3.86 11.49 0.25
C ALA A 38 -5.35 11.45 0.65
N VAL A 39 -5.79 10.33 1.23
CA VAL A 39 -7.17 10.20 1.73
C VAL A 39 -7.43 11.21 2.85
N LEU A 40 -6.51 11.34 3.82
CA LEU A 40 -6.61 12.32 4.90
C LEU A 40 -6.77 13.75 4.37
N PHE A 41 -5.97 14.12 3.35
CA PHE A 41 -6.03 15.44 2.73
C PHE A 41 -7.38 15.74 2.10
N VAL A 42 -7.91 14.82 1.28
CA VAL A 42 -9.22 15.01 0.62
C VAL A 42 -10.34 15.04 1.67
N CYS A 43 -10.33 14.10 2.60
CA CYS A 43 -11.40 13.92 3.58
C CYS A 43 -11.45 15.01 4.65
N ALA A 44 -10.34 15.68 4.95
CA ALA A 44 -10.32 16.80 5.91
C ALA A 44 -11.31 17.92 5.56
N SER A 45 -11.53 18.18 4.26
CA SER A 45 -12.46 19.21 3.77
C SER A 45 -13.90 18.73 3.60
N ILE A 46 -14.14 17.41 3.64
CA ILE A 46 -15.43 16.78 3.33
C ILE A 46 -16.10 16.25 4.60
N ASP A 47 -15.35 15.53 5.43
CA ASP A 47 -15.82 14.95 6.68
C ASP A 47 -14.66 14.88 7.70
N ALA A 48 -14.44 15.97 8.43
CA ALA A 48 -13.38 16.08 9.43
C ALA A 48 -13.42 14.98 10.52
N LYS A 49 -14.61 14.39 10.77
CA LYS A 49 -14.76 13.33 11.78
C LYS A 49 -14.17 12.00 11.29
N SER A 50 -14.18 11.77 9.98
CA SER A 50 -13.58 10.59 9.35
C SER A 50 -12.05 10.58 9.36
N VAL A 51 -11.40 11.71 9.68
CA VAL A 51 -9.94 11.88 9.50
C VAL A 51 -9.13 11.28 10.65
N LYS A 52 -9.68 11.30 11.87
CA LYS A 52 -8.98 10.83 13.08
C LYS A 52 -8.58 9.33 13.01
N PRO A 53 -9.46 8.40 12.60
CA PRO A 53 -9.06 7.00 12.41
C PRO A 53 -7.88 6.83 11.44
N GLY A 54 -7.86 7.56 10.33
CA GLY A 54 -6.75 7.50 9.38
C GLY A 54 -5.43 8.03 9.95
N GLN A 55 -5.47 9.08 10.77
CA GLN A 55 -4.28 9.57 11.49
C GLN A 55 -3.73 8.52 12.46
N GLU A 56 -4.62 7.82 13.18
CA GLU A 56 -4.23 6.74 14.09
C GLU A 56 -3.65 5.53 13.34
N ILE A 57 -4.17 5.21 12.15
CA ILE A 57 -3.62 4.15 11.29
C ILE A 57 -2.23 4.55 10.77
N LEU A 58 -2.06 5.80 10.31
CA LEU A 58 -0.76 6.31 9.87
C LEU A 58 0.26 6.24 11.01
N GLN A 59 -0.11 6.72 12.20
CA GLN A 59 0.75 6.68 13.37
C GLN A 59 1.15 5.25 13.74
N ARG A 60 0.20 4.31 13.75
CA ARG A 60 0.47 2.89 14.00
C ARG A 60 1.42 2.29 12.95
N ALA A 61 1.24 2.62 11.67
CA ALA A 61 2.12 2.13 10.61
C ALA A 61 3.55 2.65 10.77
N VAL A 62 3.70 3.92 11.16
CA VAL A 62 4.99 4.56 11.43
C VAL A 62 5.70 3.91 12.61
N GLU A 63 4.98 3.68 13.71
CA GLU A 63 5.54 3.06 14.92
C GLU A 63 5.94 1.60 14.69
N GLN A 64 5.05 0.80 14.09
CA GLN A 64 5.27 -0.63 13.87
C GLN A 64 6.46 -0.91 12.95
N ARG A 65 6.64 -0.07 11.93
CA ARG A 65 7.67 -0.26 10.89
C ARG A 65 8.86 0.67 11.07
N LYS A 66 8.86 1.51 12.12
CA LYS A 66 9.89 2.52 12.41
C LYS A 66 10.17 3.41 11.19
N LEU A 67 9.09 3.89 10.56
CA LEU A 67 9.20 4.69 9.34
C LEU A 67 9.70 6.10 9.67
N ASP A 68 10.61 6.62 8.85
CA ASP A 68 10.94 8.04 8.84
C ASP A 68 10.03 8.76 7.85
N LEU A 69 8.96 9.38 8.35
CA LEU A 69 8.04 10.16 7.52
C LEU A 69 8.73 11.30 6.79
N ALA A 70 9.74 11.94 7.39
CA ALA A 70 10.43 13.06 6.76
C ALA A 70 11.30 12.60 5.59
N ALA A 71 11.89 11.40 5.68
CA ALA A 71 12.58 10.78 4.56
C ALA A 71 11.61 10.33 3.47
N ILE A 72 10.52 9.62 3.84
CA ILE A 72 9.51 9.11 2.89
C ILE A 72 8.88 10.26 2.10
N ARG A 73 8.47 11.35 2.76
CA ARG A 73 7.81 12.47 2.08
C ARG A 73 8.70 13.20 1.06
N LYS A 74 10.02 12.98 1.09
CA LYS A 74 10.98 13.51 0.11
C LYS A 74 11.15 12.59 -1.10
N SER A 75 10.67 11.35 -1.04
CA SER A 75 10.81 10.39 -2.14
C SER A 75 9.86 10.70 -3.29
N ASP A 76 10.32 10.44 -4.51
CA ASP A 76 9.47 10.57 -5.70
C ASP A 76 8.34 9.53 -5.69
N ALA A 77 8.57 8.36 -5.09
CA ALA A 77 7.58 7.30 -4.95
C ALA A 77 6.39 7.72 -4.06
N TYR A 78 6.68 8.37 -2.93
CA TYR A 78 5.65 8.99 -2.10
C TYR A 78 4.87 10.04 -2.89
N ARG A 79 5.56 10.99 -3.54
CA ARG A 79 4.92 12.08 -4.28
C ARG A 79 4.02 11.54 -5.40
N SER A 80 4.51 10.55 -6.15
CA SER A 80 3.74 9.91 -7.21
C SER A 80 2.49 9.24 -6.66
N THR A 81 2.62 8.46 -5.58
CA THR A 81 1.49 7.74 -4.98
C THR A 81 0.46 8.70 -4.40
N TYR A 82 0.91 9.68 -3.62
CA TYR A 82 0.06 10.71 -3.04
C TYR A 82 -0.74 11.44 -4.13
N ASN A 83 -0.07 11.93 -5.18
CA ASN A 83 -0.73 12.67 -6.26
C ASN A 83 -1.69 11.79 -7.05
N ALA A 84 -1.33 10.53 -7.33
CA ALA A 84 -2.21 9.60 -8.03
C ALA A 84 -3.50 9.38 -7.22
N GLU A 85 -3.39 9.21 -5.92
CA GLU A 85 -4.52 8.92 -5.05
C GLU A 85 -5.39 10.16 -4.80
N VAL A 86 -4.79 11.34 -4.60
CA VAL A 86 -5.53 12.61 -4.55
C VAL A 86 -6.33 12.82 -5.84
N ASN A 87 -5.69 12.64 -7.01
CA ASN A 87 -6.37 12.81 -8.29
C ASN A 87 -7.51 11.79 -8.47
N ARG A 88 -7.28 10.53 -8.08
CA ARG A 88 -8.31 9.48 -8.12
C ARG A 88 -9.53 9.87 -7.28
N LEU A 89 -9.32 10.34 -6.05
CA LEU A 89 -10.40 10.75 -5.15
C LEU A 89 -11.10 12.02 -5.64
N LEU A 90 -10.35 13.01 -6.13
CA LEU A 90 -10.93 14.26 -6.63
C LEU A 90 -11.74 14.07 -7.92
N ALA A 91 -11.42 13.06 -8.73
CA ALA A 91 -12.19 12.68 -9.91
C ALA A 91 -13.56 12.07 -9.58
N LEU A 92 -13.78 11.62 -8.35
CA LEU A 92 -15.08 11.09 -7.93
C LEU A 92 -16.10 12.22 -7.72
N PRO A 93 -17.40 12.01 -8.04
CA PRO A 93 -18.48 12.90 -7.66
C PRO A 93 -18.49 13.17 -6.14
N GLN A 94 -18.97 14.35 -5.73
CA GLN A 94 -18.95 14.76 -4.31
C GLN A 94 -19.61 13.75 -3.36
N ARG A 95 -20.73 13.15 -3.77
CA ARG A 95 -21.42 12.12 -2.99
C ARG A 95 -20.57 10.86 -2.79
N GLU A 96 -19.86 10.45 -3.82
CA GLU A 96 -18.97 9.28 -3.77
C GLU A 96 -17.72 9.56 -2.95
N ARG A 97 -17.19 10.78 -2.99
CA ARG A 97 -16.07 11.20 -2.12
C ARG A 97 -16.44 11.14 -0.64
N LEU A 98 -17.64 11.60 -0.27
CA LEU A 98 -18.12 11.49 1.12
C LEU A 98 -18.18 10.02 1.56
N SER A 99 -18.76 9.15 0.73
CA SER A 99 -18.82 7.71 1.00
C SER A 99 -17.43 7.09 1.12
N ALA A 100 -16.49 7.47 0.26
CA ALA A 100 -15.12 7.01 0.32
C ALA A 100 -14.46 7.44 1.63
N CYS A 101 -14.63 8.69 2.07
CA CYS A 101 -14.09 9.17 3.33
C CYS A 101 -14.65 8.43 4.55
N GLN A 102 -15.95 8.12 4.54
CA GLN A 102 -16.61 7.41 5.63
C GLN A 102 -16.27 5.91 5.71
N SER A 103 -15.68 5.34 4.65
CA SER A 103 -15.36 3.90 4.55
C SER A 103 -13.87 3.60 4.32
N ALA A 104 -13.01 4.62 4.37
CA ALA A 104 -11.59 4.48 4.04
C ALA A 104 -10.74 3.77 5.10
N TRP A 105 -11.25 3.60 6.32
CA TRP A 105 -10.52 3.14 7.51
C TRP A 105 -11.27 1.97 8.16
#